data_AF-A0A1C2Y395-F1
#
_entry.id   AF-A0A1C2Y395-F1
#
_cell.length_a   1.000
_cell.length_b   1.000
_cell.length_c   1.000
_cell.angle_alpha   90.00
_cell.angle_beta   90.00
_cell.angle_gamma   90.00
#
_symmetry.space_group_name_H-M   'P 1'
#
loop_
_entity.id
_entity.type
_entity.pdbx_description
1 polymer ?
#
loop_
_entity_poly.entity_id
_entity_poly.type
_entity_poly.pdbx_seq_one_letter_code
_entity_poly.pdbx_strand_id
1 'polypeptide(L)'
;METTNIVNSKSDPSRQGELLTATEAAQKFRIGRDKLYQLAHTVNTTGFPALWFGPKTVKFPREALQVWLNSEMGRKALFQIMKKGN
;
A
#
# COMPACT_ATOMS: atom_id res chain seq x y z
N MET A 1 13.37 -40.92 15.76
CA MET A 1 13.98 -40.32 14.54
C MET A 1 12.87 -39.61 13.80
N GLU A 2 13.18 -38.57 13.02
CA GLU A 2 12.27 -37.63 12.33
C GLU A 2 12.05 -36.29 13.05
N THR A 3 13.08 -35.44 13.01
CA THR A 3 12.93 -33.99 13.15
C THR A 3 12.67 -33.39 11.77
N THR A 4 11.43 -33.01 11.50
CA THR A 4 10.99 -32.35 10.27
C THR A 4 11.60 -30.95 10.15
N ASN A 5 12.13 -30.67 8.95
CA ASN A 5 12.78 -29.43 8.56
C ASN A 5 11.88 -28.20 8.80
N ILE A 6 12.31 -27.32 9.70
CA ILE A 6 11.73 -26.00 9.87
C ILE A 6 12.17 -25.15 8.68
N VAL A 7 11.22 -24.95 7.77
CA VAL A 7 11.34 -24.08 6.62
C VAL A 7 11.78 -22.68 7.05
N ASN A 8 12.96 -22.33 6.56
CA ASN A 8 13.58 -21.03 6.42
C ASN A 8 12.58 -19.85 6.38
N SER A 9 12.15 -19.39 7.55
CA SER A 9 11.46 -18.12 7.71
C SER A 9 12.52 -17.04 7.64
N LYS A 10 12.94 -16.71 6.41
CA LYS A 10 13.66 -15.47 6.12
C LYS A 10 12.75 -14.30 6.50
N SER A 11 12.81 -13.92 7.77
CA SER A 11 12.56 -12.56 8.20
C SER A 11 13.71 -11.73 7.62
N ASP A 12 13.67 -11.44 6.31
CA ASP A 12 14.59 -10.52 5.66
C ASP A 12 14.49 -9.17 6.39
N PRO A 13 15.55 -8.69 7.08
CA PRO A 13 15.56 -7.38 7.72
C PRO A 13 15.57 -6.22 6.70
N SER A 14 15.60 -6.52 5.40
CA SER A 14 15.60 -5.56 4.28
C SER A 14 14.22 -4.97 3.94
N ARG A 15 13.16 -5.29 4.70
CA ARG A 15 11.78 -4.88 4.38
C ARG A 15 11.41 -3.42 4.72
N GLN A 16 12.36 -2.64 5.25
CA GLN A 16 12.10 -1.30 5.81
C GLN A 16 11.96 -0.14 4.79
N GLY A 17 11.85 -0.40 3.48
CA GLY A 17 11.89 0.70 2.50
C GLY A 17 11.36 0.39 1.09
N GLU A 18 10.56 -0.65 0.90
CA GLU A 18 10.07 -0.99 -0.44
C GLU A 18 9.05 0.05 -0.94
N LEU A 19 9.48 0.91 -1.88
CA LEU A 19 8.64 1.89 -2.57
C LEU A 19 8.01 1.26 -3.81
N LEU A 20 6.72 0.96 -3.71
CA LEU A 20 5.96 0.35 -4.80
C LEU A 20 5.52 1.41 -5.81
N THR A 21 5.49 1.05 -7.09
CA THR A 21 4.73 1.81 -8.10
C THR A 21 3.23 1.60 -7.92
N ALA A 22 2.41 2.42 -8.59
CA ALA A 22 0.96 2.25 -8.58
C ALA A 22 0.54 0.86 -9.10
N THR A 23 1.26 0.32 -10.09
CA THR A 23 0.99 -1.02 -10.64
C THR A 23 1.33 -2.12 -9.63
N GLU A 24 2.49 -2.03 -8.98
CA GLU A 24 2.89 -3.02 -7.97
C GLU A 24 1.99 -2.97 -6.73
N ALA A 25 1.67 -1.77 -6.25
CA ALA A 25 0.73 -1.59 -5.15
C ALA A 25 -0.67 -2.11 -5.52
N ALA A 26 -1.11 -1.90 -6.76
CA ALA A 26 -2.39 -2.41 -7.23
C ALA A 26 -2.45 -3.94 -7.20
N GLN A 27 -1.40 -4.61 -7.69
CA GLN A 27 -1.32 -6.07 -7.67
C GLN A 27 -1.21 -6.62 -6.25
N LYS A 28 -0.40 -5.97 -5.40
CA LYS A 28 -0.10 -6.42 -4.04
C LYS A 28 -1.28 -6.28 -3.09
N PHE A 29 -1.97 -5.15 -3.15
CA PHE A 29 -3.09 -4.84 -2.26
C PHE A 29 -4.46 -5.07 -2.91
N ARG A 30 -4.50 -5.50 -4.18
CA ARG A 30 -5.73 -5.69 -4.97
C ARG A 30 -6.60 -4.43 -5.03
N ILE A 31 -5.97 -3.27 -5.09
CA ILE A 31 -6.63 -1.95 -5.22
C ILE A 31 -6.44 -1.48 -6.66
N GLY A 32 -7.50 -0.98 -7.30
CA GLY A 32 -7.38 -0.46 -8.66
C GLY A 32 -6.35 0.66 -8.76
N ARG A 33 -5.55 0.66 -9.85
CA ARG A 33 -4.51 1.68 -10.08
C ARG A 33 -5.08 3.10 -10.04
N ASP A 34 -6.24 3.30 -10.65
CA ASP A 34 -6.99 4.57 -10.62
C ASP A 34 -7.34 5.01 -9.20
N LYS A 35 -7.84 4.08 -8.37
CA LYS A 35 -8.17 4.34 -6.96
C LYS A 35 -6.94 4.74 -6.15
N LEU A 36 -5.78 4.14 -6.42
CA LEU A 36 -4.51 4.52 -5.79
C LEU A 36 -4.11 5.95 -6.17
N TYR A 37 -4.29 6.35 -7.43
CA TYR A 37 -4.07 7.75 -7.85
C TYR A 37 -5.05 8.71 -7.18
N GLN A 38 -6.33 8.37 -7.13
CA GLN A 38 -7.33 9.19 -6.42
C GLN A 38 -6.95 9.36 -4.94
N LEU A 39 -6.58 8.28 -4.25
CA LEU A 39 -6.11 8.33 -2.87
C LEU A 39 -4.84 9.18 -2.71
N ALA A 40 -3.91 9.09 -3.67
CA ALA A 40 -2.68 9.90 -3.69
C ALA A 40 -2.94 11.41 -3.86
N HIS A 41 -4.11 11.82 -4.36
CA HIS A 41 -4.54 13.22 -4.35
C HIS A 41 -5.22 13.63 -3.03
N THR A 42 -5.65 12.67 -2.20
CA THR A 42 -6.30 12.94 -0.91
C THR A 42 -5.35 12.98 0.28
N VAL A 43 -4.03 12.87 0.06
CA VAL A 43 -2.98 12.81 1.09
C VAL A 43 -3.16 13.86 2.18
N ASN A 44 -3.46 15.10 1.78
CA ASN A 44 -3.63 16.23 2.71
C ASN A 44 -4.84 16.06 3.66
N THR A 45 -5.83 15.26 3.28
CA THR A 45 -7.08 15.04 4.02
C THR A 45 -7.13 13.70 4.74
N THR A 46 -6.50 12.67 4.18
CA THR A 46 -6.60 11.28 4.67
C THR A 46 -5.28 10.74 5.21
N GLY A 47 -4.19 11.50 5.12
CA GLY A 47 -2.86 11.05 5.50
C GLY A 47 -2.35 9.88 4.66
N PHE A 48 -2.91 9.70 3.45
CA PHE A 48 -2.57 8.57 2.60
C PHE A 48 -1.06 8.55 2.29
N PRO A 49 -0.36 7.41 2.46
CA PRO A 49 1.09 7.33 2.31
C PRO A 49 1.46 7.24 0.83
N ALA A 50 1.39 8.37 0.13
CA ALA A 50 1.88 8.54 -1.22
C ALA A 50 3.05 9.53 -1.24
N LEU A 51 4.09 9.17 -1.98
CA LEU A 51 5.26 10.01 -2.23
C LEU A 51 5.30 10.39 -3.70
N TRP A 52 5.21 11.68 -3.96
CA TRP A 52 5.29 12.24 -5.30
C TRP A 52 6.75 12.53 -5.66
N PHE A 53 7.22 11.87 -6.71
CA PHE A 53 8.54 12.08 -7.31
C PHE A 53 8.35 12.92 -8.58
N GLY A 54 8.23 14.23 -8.39
CA GLY A 54 7.93 15.17 -9.47
C GLY A 54 6.47 15.13 -9.92
N PRO A 55 6.15 15.70 -11.10
CA PRO A 55 4.77 15.99 -11.49
C PRO A 55 3.96 14.77 -11.95
N LYS A 56 4.60 13.63 -12.23
CA LYS A 56 3.96 12.47 -12.88
C LYS A 56 4.18 11.14 -12.17
N THR A 57 5.14 11.06 -11.27
CA THR A 57 5.51 9.78 -10.64
C THR A 57 5.06 9.78 -9.20
N VAL A 58 4.27 8.77 -8.83
CA VAL A 58 3.89 8.51 -7.45
C VAL A 58 4.39 7.13 -7.05
N LYS A 59 4.92 7.06 -5.83
CA LYS A 59 5.42 5.85 -5.20
C LYS A 59 4.74 5.67 -3.86
N PHE A 60 4.55 4.42 -3.47
CA PHE A 60 3.82 4.05 -2.27
C PHE A 60 4.75 3.23 -1.37
N PRO A 61 5.22 3.79 -0.25
CA PRO A 61 5.95 3.01 0.74
C PRO A 61 5.08 1.85 1.24
N ARG A 62 5.50 0.63 0.94
CA ARG A 62 4.72 -0.59 1.18
C ARG A 62 4.24 -0.70 2.62
N GLU A 63 5.13 -0.50 3.58
CA GLU A 63 4.83 -0.69 4.99
C GLU A 63 3.85 0.37 5.48
N ALA A 64 4.12 1.64 5.18
CA ALA A 64 3.21 2.72 5.52
C ALA A 64 1.84 2.54 4.84
N LEU A 65 1.81 2.11 3.57
CA LEU A 65 0.57 1.78 2.87
C LEU A 65 -0.18 0.63 3.54
N GLN A 66 0.51 -0.43 3.94
CA GLN A 66 -0.09 -1.55 4.67
C GLN A 66 -0.65 -1.09 6.02
N VAL A 67 0.11 -0.32 6.81
CA VAL A 67 -0.33 0.22 8.10
C VAL A 67 -1.55 1.12 7.92
N TRP A 68 -1.50 2.02 6.93
CA TRP A 68 -2.60 2.93 6.62
C TRP A 68 -3.85 2.16 6.19
N LEU A 69 -3.73 1.15 5.33
CA LEU A 69 -4.87 0.31 4.90
C LEU A 69 -5.51 -0.46 6.07
N ASN A 70 -4.73 -0.81 7.09
CA ASN A 70 -5.24 -1.44 8.31
C ASN A 70 -5.80 -0.43 9.33
N SER A 71 -5.53 0.87 9.16
CA SER A 71 -6.07 1.92 10.02
C SER A 71 -7.54 2.19 9.74
N GLU A 72 -8.27 2.66 10.76
CA GLU A 72 -9.68 3.03 10.60
C GLU A 72 -9.86 4.13 9.55
N MET A 73 -8.96 5.12 9.54
CA MET A 73 -8.97 6.21 8.56
C MET A 73 -8.78 5.68 7.14
N GLY A 74 -7.81 4.79 6.93
CA GLY A 74 -7.56 4.23 5.61
C GLY A 74 -8.67 3.33 5.10
N ARG A 75 -9.29 2.54 5.98
CA ARG A 75 -10.49 1.77 5.66
C ARG A 75 -11.66 2.68 5.26
N LYS A 76 -11.89 3.76 6.00
CA LYS A 76 -12.94 4.76 5.69
C LYS A 76 -12.67 5.43 4.34
N ALA A 77 -11.46 5.92 4.11
CA ALA A 77 -11.07 6.58 2.87
C ALA A 77 -11.18 5.64 1.67
N LEU A 78 -10.68 4.41 1.78
CA LEU A 78 -10.82 3.39 0.73
C LEU A 78 -12.29 3.08 0.44
N PHE A 79 -13.12 2.93 1.48
CA PHE A 79 -14.56 2.70 1.33
C PHE A 79 -15.26 3.84 0.59
N GLN A 80 -14.93 5.10 0.91
CA GLN A 80 -15.49 6.27 0.22
C GLN A 80 -15.11 6.30 -1.26
N ILE A 81 -13.85 6.00 -1.60
CA ILE A 81 -13.37 5.92 -2.98
C ILE A 81 -14.02 4.74 -3.72
N MET A 82 -14.21 3.60 -3.07
CA MET A 82 -14.91 2.46 -3.66
C MET A 82 -16.39 2.76 -3.94
N LYS A 83 -17.06 3.49 -3.04
CA LYS A 83 -18.47 3.88 -3.20
C LYS A 83 -18.68 4.94 -4.28
N LYS A 84 -17.71 5.83 -4.50
CA LYS A 84 -17.82 6.93 -5.49
C LYS A 84 -17.65 6.49 -6.95
N GLY A 85 -17.23 5.24 -7.20
CA GLY A 85 -16.99 4.69 -8.54
C GLY A 85 -18.09 3.78 -9.10
N ASN A 86 -19.31 3.82 -8.56
CA ASN A 86 -20.52 3.17 -9.08
C ASN A 86 -21.59 4.23 -9.32
#